data_AF-A0A2N9NVZ9-F1
#
_entry.id   AF-A0A2N9NVZ9-F1
#
_cell.length_a   1.000
_cell.length_b   1.000
_cell.length_c   1.000
_cell.angle_alpha   90.00
_cell.angle_beta   90.00
_cell.angle_gamma   90.00
#
_symmetry.space_group_name_H-M   'P 1'
#
loop_
_entity.id
_entity.type
_entity.pdbx_description
1 polymer ?
#
loop_
_entity_poly.entity_id
_entity_poly.type
_entity_poly.pdbx_seq_one_letter_code
_entity_poly.pdbx_strand_id
1 'polypeptide(L)'
;MGHGVQDRVSLELARRVAAGLPQHPEWLELARANLERWSQQNQSAPALLRCYAEWRELLTRPLDELTTILIAETDEGQRLRQNSPFAGVHRPQEVWQIKSQIRHHETTPT
;
A
#
# COMPACT_ATOMS: atom_id res chain seq x y z
N MET A 1 17.34 12.62 -4.66
CA MET A 1 17.75 11.20 -4.55
C MET A 1 16.91 10.58 -3.43
N GLY A 2 15.84 9.84 -3.75
CA GLY A 2 14.90 9.37 -2.71
C GLY A 2 13.65 8.63 -3.22
N HIS A 3 13.26 8.83 -4.48
CA HIS A 3 12.07 8.18 -5.05
C HIS A 3 12.22 6.64 -5.16
N GLY A 4 13.40 6.12 -5.54
CA GLY A 4 13.61 4.67 -5.69
C GLY A 4 13.71 3.89 -4.37
N VAL A 5 14.02 4.55 -3.26
CA VAL A 5 14.04 3.90 -1.93
C VAL A 5 12.62 3.80 -1.37
N GLN A 6 11.86 4.89 -1.52
CA GLN A 6 10.48 4.95 -1.03
C GLN A 6 9.57 4.00 -1.81
N ASP A 7 9.76 3.86 -3.11
CA ASP A 7 9.05 2.87 -3.91
C ASP A 7 9.35 1.43 -3.45
N ARG A 8 10.63 1.06 -3.30
CA ARG A 8 11.00 -0.28 -2.80
C ARG A 8 10.44 -0.58 -1.41
N VAL A 9 10.46 0.39 -0.50
CA VAL A 9 9.84 0.25 0.83
C VAL A 9 8.34 0.01 0.69
N SER A 10 7.67 0.76 -0.17
CA SER A 10 6.23 0.63 -0.40
C SER A 10 5.88 -0.72 -1.03
N LEU A 11 6.71 -1.20 -1.96
CA LEU A 11 6.56 -2.51 -2.59
C LEU A 11 6.74 -3.64 -1.58
N GLU A 12 7.75 -3.56 -0.72
CA GLU A 12 8.00 -4.57 0.32
C GLU A 12 6.85 -4.61 1.35
N LEU A 13 6.35 -3.44 1.76
CA LEU A 13 5.15 -3.35 2.61
C LEU A 13 3.93 -4.00 1.93
N ALA A 14 3.73 -3.72 0.63
CA ALA A 14 2.65 -4.28 -0.15
C ALA A 14 2.76 -5.81 -0.27
N ARG A 15 3.97 -6.36 -0.46
CA ARG A 15 4.23 -7.81 -0.45
C ARG A 15 3.86 -8.45 0.89
N ARG A 16 4.19 -7.81 2.00
CA ARG A 16 3.82 -8.30 3.35
C ARG A 16 2.32 -8.27 3.60
N VAL A 17 1.64 -7.19 3.19
CA VAL A 17 0.18 -7.13 3.24
C VAL A 17 -0.39 -8.26 2.39
N ALA A 18 0.09 -8.42 1.16
CA ALA A 18 -0.37 -9.45 0.23
C ALA A 18 -0.24 -10.88 0.79
N ALA A 19 0.90 -11.19 1.41
CA ALA A 19 1.14 -12.48 2.02
C ALA A 19 0.27 -12.74 3.27
N GLY A 20 -0.05 -11.69 4.05
CA GLY A 20 -0.85 -11.82 5.26
C GLY A 20 -2.36 -11.70 5.05
N LEU A 21 -2.83 -11.06 3.97
CA LEU A 21 -4.24 -10.93 3.60
C LEU A 21 -5.07 -12.22 3.68
N PRO A 22 -4.61 -13.40 3.19
CA PRO A 22 -5.39 -14.63 3.31
C PRO A 22 -5.59 -15.11 4.75
N GLN A 23 -4.72 -14.70 5.69
CA GLN A 23 -4.82 -15.06 7.12
C GLN A 23 -5.51 -13.97 7.94
N HIS A 24 -5.55 -12.74 7.43
CA HIS A 24 -6.03 -11.55 8.12
C HIS A 24 -7.09 -10.80 7.29
N PRO A 25 -8.31 -11.35 7.16
CA PRO A 25 -9.40 -10.68 6.46
C PRO A 25 -9.77 -9.33 7.10
N GLU A 26 -9.49 -9.14 8.40
CA GLU A 26 -9.71 -7.86 9.08
C GLU A 26 -8.90 -6.69 8.49
N TRP A 27 -7.80 -6.97 7.78
CA TRP A 27 -7.02 -5.92 7.11
C TRP A 27 -7.78 -5.30 5.94
N LEU A 28 -8.62 -6.08 5.25
CA LEU A 28 -9.50 -5.56 4.21
C LEU A 28 -10.58 -4.65 4.79
N GLU A 29 -11.14 -5.03 5.94
CA GLU A 29 -12.14 -4.21 6.64
C GLU A 29 -11.52 -2.89 7.11
N LEU A 30 -10.31 -2.94 7.67
CA LEU A 30 -9.56 -1.75 8.05
C LEU A 30 -9.27 -0.85 6.85
N ALA A 31 -8.85 -1.43 5.72
CA ALA A 31 -8.63 -0.67 4.48
C ALA A 31 -9.92 0.01 3.99
N ARG A 32 -11.06 -0.70 4.03
CA ARG A 32 -12.37 -0.14 3.67
C ARG A 32 -12.78 1.00 4.61
N ALA A 33 -12.61 0.82 5.92
CA ALA A 33 -12.91 1.85 6.92
C ALA A 33 -12.01 3.09 6.73
N ASN A 34 -10.73 2.90 6.40
CA ASN A 34 -9.82 3.99 6.07
C ASN A 34 -10.29 4.76 4.84
N LEU A 35 -10.67 4.06 3.75
CA LEU A 35 -11.19 4.71 2.55
C LEU A 35 -12.46 5.51 2.82
N GLU A 36 -13.38 4.97 3.62
CA GLU A 36 -14.60 5.68 3.98
C GLU A 36 -14.29 6.93 4.80
N ARG A 37 -13.40 6.81 5.80
CA ARG A 37 -12.95 7.95 6.60
C ARG A 37 -12.26 9.02 5.75
N TRP A 38 -11.37 8.64 4.85
CA TRP A 38 -10.69 9.57 3.96
C TRP A 38 -11.64 10.17 2.93
N SER A 39 -12.59 9.41 2.41
CA SER A 39 -13.63 9.93 1.53
C SER A 39 -14.47 11.00 2.22
N GLN A 40 -14.81 10.80 3.50
CA GLN A 40 -15.54 11.77 4.32
C GLN A 40 -14.68 12.99 4.70
N GLN A 41 -13.37 12.85 4.86
CA GLN A 41 -12.48 13.98 5.14
C GLN A 41 -12.13 14.79 3.89
N ASN A 42 -11.99 14.11 2.75
CA ASN A 42 -11.56 14.69 1.48
C ASN A 42 -12.73 14.85 0.49
N GLN A 43 -13.95 15.04 1.00
CA GLN A 43 -15.15 15.24 0.17
C GLN A 43 -14.99 16.40 -0.84
N SER A 44 -14.18 17.40 -0.48
CA SER A 44 -13.89 18.56 -1.32
C SER A 44 -12.82 18.30 -2.38
N ALA A 45 -12.20 17.11 -2.42
CA ALA A 45 -11.12 16.76 -3.33
C ALA A 45 -11.54 15.64 -4.30
N PRO A 46 -12.20 15.98 -5.43
CA PRO A 46 -12.73 14.98 -6.36
C PRO A 46 -11.65 14.08 -6.98
N ALA A 47 -10.42 14.57 -7.12
CA ALA A 47 -9.30 13.76 -7.58
C ALA A 47 -8.95 12.61 -6.61
N LEU A 48 -8.97 12.88 -5.29
CA LEU A 48 -8.72 11.86 -4.27
C LEU A 48 -9.89 10.89 -4.16
N LEU A 49 -11.13 11.40 -4.25
CA LEU A 49 -12.33 10.56 -4.27
C LEU A 49 -12.30 9.54 -5.40
N ARG A 50 -11.80 9.90 -6.59
CA ARG A 50 -11.62 8.93 -7.68
C ARG A 50 -10.62 7.83 -7.31
N CYS A 51 -9.46 8.19 -6.74
CA CYS A 51 -8.48 7.20 -6.28
C CYS A 51 -9.07 6.27 -5.21
N TYR A 52 -9.89 6.79 -4.29
CA TYR A 52 -10.54 5.98 -3.25
C TYR A 52 -11.61 5.06 -3.82
N ALA A 53 -12.37 5.51 -4.82
CA ALA A 53 -13.34 4.68 -5.53
C ALA A 53 -12.65 3.54 -6.28
N GLU A 54 -11.55 3.84 -7.00
CA GLU A 54 -10.71 2.86 -7.69
C GLU A 54 -10.20 1.79 -6.70
N TRP A 55 -9.74 2.21 -5.52
CA TRP A 55 -9.36 1.29 -4.45
C TRP A 55 -10.53 0.46 -3.91
N ARG A 56 -11.73 1.03 -3.76
CA ARG A 56 -12.91 0.24 -3.34
C ARG A 56 -13.25 -0.85 -4.36
N GLU A 57 -13.13 -0.55 -5.64
CA GLU A 57 -13.32 -1.54 -6.71
C GLU A 57 -12.21 -2.61 -6.71
N LEU A 58 -10.96 -2.24 -6.41
CA LEU A 58 -9.89 -3.22 -6.24
C LEU A 58 -10.14 -4.13 -5.03
N LEU A 59 -10.62 -3.58 -3.92
CA LEU A 59 -10.94 -4.35 -2.70
C LEU A 59 -12.18 -5.26 -2.83
N THR A 60 -12.96 -5.14 -3.91
CA THR A 60 -14.04 -6.10 -4.23
C THR A 60 -13.55 -7.24 -5.13
N ARG A 61 -12.37 -7.12 -5.74
CA ARG A 61 -11.74 -8.18 -6.54
C ARG A 61 -11.21 -9.31 -5.65
N PRO A 62 -11.01 -10.52 -6.20
CA PRO A 62 -10.37 -11.61 -5.48
C PRO A 62 -8.99 -11.21 -4.97
N LEU A 63 -8.62 -11.75 -3.80
CA LEU A 63 -7.33 -11.49 -3.15
C LEU A 63 -6.15 -11.73 -4.09
N ASP A 64 -6.20 -12.77 -4.92
CA ASP A 64 -5.13 -13.10 -5.87
C ASP A 64 -4.85 -11.95 -6.87
N GLU A 65 -5.90 -11.32 -7.37
CA GLU A 65 -5.80 -10.19 -8.29
C GLU A 65 -5.33 -8.92 -7.56
N LEU A 66 -5.88 -8.66 -6.37
CA LEU A 66 -5.47 -7.54 -5.52
C LEU A 66 -3.98 -7.63 -5.16
N THR A 67 -3.52 -8.81 -4.75
CA THR A 67 -2.11 -9.06 -4.38
C THR A 67 -1.19 -8.87 -5.58
N THR A 68 -1.58 -9.37 -6.76
CA THR A 68 -0.86 -9.15 -8.02
C THR A 68 -0.70 -7.66 -8.33
N ILE A 69 -1.76 -6.87 -8.17
CA ILE A 69 -1.73 -5.42 -8.42
C ILE A 69 -0.88 -4.69 -7.37
N LEU A 70 -0.97 -5.06 -6.10
CA LEU A 70 -0.18 -4.49 -5.00
C LEU A 70 1.33 -4.67 -5.21
N ILE A 71 1.75 -5.84 -5.70
CA ILE A 71 3.16 -6.18 -5.94
C ILE A 71 3.62 -5.82 -7.36
N ALA A 72 2.75 -5.29 -8.22
CA ALA A 72 3.09 -4.95 -9.58
C ALA A 72 4.07 -3.76 -9.64
N GLU A 73 5.25 -3.97 -10.22
CA GLU A 73 6.29 -2.95 -10.40
C GLU A 73 6.02 -2.09 -11.66
N THR A 74 4.78 -1.65 -11.82
CA THR A 74 4.34 -0.76 -12.92
C THR A 74 4.11 0.66 -12.41
N ASP A 75 4.15 1.66 -13.30
CA ASP A 75 3.81 3.06 -12.98
C ASP A 75 2.43 3.17 -12.30
N GLU A 76 1.46 2.40 -12.79
CA GLU A 76 0.11 2.32 -12.24
C GLU A 76 0.10 1.72 -10.83
N GLY A 77 0.83 0.62 -10.62
CA GLY A 77 1.01 0.00 -9.31
C GLY A 77 1.71 0.94 -8.31
N GLN A 78 2.70 1.70 -8.75
CA GLN A 78 3.39 2.69 -7.92
C GLN A 78 2.45 3.83 -7.50
N ARG A 79 1.63 4.35 -8.43
CA ARG A 79 0.62 5.37 -8.13
C ARG A 79 -0.42 4.87 -7.13
N LEU A 80 -0.87 3.62 -7.30
CA LEU A 80 -1.80 2.96 -6.39
C LEU A 80 -1.17 2.82 -5.00
N ARG A 81 0.05 2.28 -4.88
CA ARG A 81 0.77 2.10 -3.61
C ARG A 81 0.91 3.40 -2.81
N GLN A 82 1.14 4.54 -3.48
CA GLN A 82 1.21 5.84 -2.81
C GLN A 82 -0.10 6.25 -2.12
N ASN A 83 -1.24 5.74 -2.58
CA ASN A 83 -2.56 5.98 -2.01
C ASN A 83 -3.15 4.73 -1.34
N SER A 84 -2.30 3.81 -0.88
CA SER A 84 -2.73 2.53 -0.34
C SER A 84 -3.56 2.70 0.95
N PRO A 85 -4.79 2.17 1.00
CA PRO A 85 -5.65 2.23 2.19
C PRO A 85 -5.19 1.32 3.33
N PHE A 86 -4.17 0.50 3.09
CA PHE A 86 -3.52 -0.34 4.10
C PHE A 86 -2.53 0.44 4.99
N ALA A 87 -2.48 1.78 4.84
CA ALA A 87 -1.76 2.64 5.78
C ALA A 87 -2.28 2.43 7.21
N GLY A 88 -1.41 1.93 8.09
CA GLY A 88 -1.75 1.62 9.48
C GLY A 88 -1.94 0.13 9.79
N VAL A 89 -1.93 -0.77 8.78
CA VAL A 89 -1.86 -2.22 9.02
C VAL A 89 -0.51 -2.59 9.64
N HIS A 90 0.58 -2.08 9.07
CA HIS A 90 1.93 -2.25 9.61
C HIS A 90 2.20 -1.25 10.72
N ARG A 91 2.84 -1.70 11.80
CA ARG A 91 3.24 -0.78 12.89
C ARG A 91 4.31 0.18 12.37
N PRO A 92 4.38 1.43 12.89
CA PRO A 92 5.43 2.37 12.52
C PRO A 92 6.85 1.80 12.67
N GLN A 93 7.03 0.91 13.65
CA GLN A 93 8.28 0.22 13.91
C GLN A 93 8.65 -0.75 12.78
N GLU A 94 7.69 -1.51 12.23
CA GLU A 94 7.92 -2.45 11.12
C GLU A 94 8.27 -1.70 9.84
N VAL A 95 7.54 -0.61 9.55
CA VAL A 95 7.84 0.27 8.42
C VAL A 95 9.26 0.84 8.55
N TRP A 96 9.65 1.25 9.75
CA TRP A 96 11.00 1.76 10.01
C TRP A 96 12.07 0.68 9.84
N GLN A 97 11.83 -0.54 10.31
CA GLN A 97 12.72 -1.68 10.12
C GLN A 97 12.93 -2.00 8.63
N ILE A 98 11.85 -2.05 7.84
CA ILE A 98 11.92 -2.28 6.39
C ILE A 98 12.72 -1.16 5.71
N LYS A 99 12.44 0.09 6.07
CA LYS A 99 13.15 1.26 5.53
C LYS A 99 14.63 1.26 5.90
N SER A 100 14.95 0.86 7.13
CA SER A 100 16.33 0.71 7.60
C SER A 100 17.05 -0.38 6.81
N GLN A 101 16.44 -1.57 6.65
CA GLN A 101 17.05 -2.68 5.89
C GLN A 101 17.31 -2.32 4.43
N ILE A 102 16.35 -1.70 3.75
CA ILE A 102 16.53 -1.30 2.34
C ILE A 102 17.64 -0.24 2.19
N ARG A 103 17.70 0.72 3.12
CA ARG A 103 18.77 1.73 3.14
C ARG A 103 20.15 1.11 3.41
N HIS A 104 20.23 0.13 4.30
CA HIS A 104 21.49 -0.58 4.59
C HIS A 104 21.97 -1.43 3.41
N HIS A 105 21.06 -2.11 2.71
CA HIS A 105 21.33 -2.89 1.50
C HIS A 105 21.95 -2.06 0.37
N GLU A 106 21.55 -0.81 0.19
CA GLU A 106 22.12 0.07 -0.85
C GLU A 106 23.55 0.55 -0.58
N THR A 107 24.03 0.44 0.65
CA THR A 107 25.34 0.98 1.04
C THR A 107 26.47 -0.05 0.89
N THR A 108 26.16 -1.25 0.40
CA THR A 108 27.15 -2.32 0.21
C THR A 108 27.19 -2.74 -1.27
N PRO A 109 27.99 -2.06 -2.12
CA PRO A 109 28.36 -2.62 -3.40
C PRO A 109 29.26 -3.83 -3.14
N THR A 110 28.84 -5.01 -3.58
CA THR A 110 29.75 -6.15 -3.80
C THR A 110 30.36 -6.02 -5.18
#